data_AF-A0A2U3EXA4-F1
#
_entry.id   AF-A0A2U3EXA4-F1
#
_cell.length_a   1.000
_cell.length_b   1.000
_cell.length_c   1.000
_cell.angle_alpha   90.00
_cell.angle_beta   90.00
_cell.angle_gamma   90.00
#
_symmetry.space_group_name_H-M   'P 1'
#
loop_
_entity.id
_entity.type
_entity.pdbx_description
1 polymer ?
#
loop_
_entity_poly.entity_id
_entity_poly.type
_entity_poly.pdbx_seq_one_letter_code
_entity_poly.pdbx_strand_id
1 'polypeptide(L)'
;TRFRQPASLLRTSGFAREEALLPYPGNIYSGYRILQEYFCFPESFLFFHLAGGDWPKQPMAVSSFKLHFCFERPLPPSLKIRQDAFMLNCVPAINLFHHDSEPVALTGQQTEYPLRASYSHPDSYEIFSVNNVEGWVEGPDGRARGGTRVYQPFESFQHQIERANGRLALYYRLRVREAVNGEGFEHSLSFVRGDEREVVGKDEAVSVTMTCTNRERAAQLKVGDICVPTNATPNFFTFRNITRPTRSLRPVLDGSLQWMLISSMSLNYVSLLSPDALTQVLRTWDFPALHDKQAEQASRKRLAGIERIETVPVDRLIRGMPVRGLKSRLFVRQSAFGGEGDLYLFGTVLAHFLSLYASVNAFHLLEVYNLDNKECYRWPVQAGQHSMM
;
A
#
# COMPACT_ATOMS: atom_id res chain seq x y z
N THR A 1 17.96 -39.26 -2.67
CA THR A 1 17.00 -39.48 -1.57
C THR A 1 16.00 -38.35 -1.56
N ARG A 2 14.70 -38.60 -1.35
CA ARG A 2 13.67 -37.54 -1.27
C ARG A 2 13.30 -37.32 0.20
N PHE A 3 13.21 -36.07 0.62
CA PHE A 3 12.86 -35.68 1.99
C PHE A 3 11.52 -34.98 1.94
N ARG A 4 10.49 -35.60 2.55
CA ARG A 4 9.13 -35.06 2.53
C ARG A 4 9.01 -33.98 3.60
N GLN A 5 8.58 -32.80 3.18
CA GLN A 5 8.26 -31.71 4.07
C GLN A 5 6.75 -31.43 4.07
N PRO A 6 6.19 -30.91 5.17
CA PRO A 6 4.79 -30.51 5.21
C PRO A 6 4.56 -29.24 4.36
N ALA A 7 3.36 -29.12 3.78
CA ALA A 7 2.97 -27.96 2.98
C ALA A 7 2.93 -26.65 3.80
N SER A 8 2.81 -26.75 5.13
CA SER A 8 2.81 -25.59 6.06
C SER A 8 4.13 -24.81 6.10
N LEU A 9 5.22 -25.33 5.51
CA LEU A 9 6.46 -24.57 5.33
C LEU A 9 6.36 -23.52 4.22
N LEU A 10 5.38 -23.67 3.30
CA LEU A 10 5.09 -22.67 2.29
C LEU A 10 4.23 -21.58 2.91
N ARG A 11 4.77 -20.37 2.94
CA ARG A 11 4.08 -19.18 3.45
C ARG A 11 3.92 -18.18 2.31
N THR A 12 2.73 -17.60 2.21
CA THR A 12 2.49 -16.46 1.33
C THR A 12 3.11 -15.19 1.92
N SER A 13 3.33 -14.19 1.07
CA SER A 13 3.81 -12.87 1.46
C SER A 13 2.94 -11.76 0.88
N GLY A 14 3.15 -10.54 1.35
CA GLY A 14 2.43 -9.32 0.94
C GLY A 14 1.30 -8.93 1.89
N PHE A 15 1.01 -9.75 2.92
CA PHE A 15 -0.11 -9.51 3.84
C PHE A 15 0.34 -8.91 5.18
N ALA A 16 1.60 -9.10 5.58
CA ALA A 16 2.12 -8.53 6.82
C ALA A 16 2.32 -7.02 6.69
N ARG A 17 2.33 -6.30 7.82
CA ARG A 17 2.46 -4.83 7.84
C ARG A 17 3.81 -4.37 7.27
N GLU A 18 4.85 -5.14 7.56
CA GLU A 18 6.24 -4.92 7.16
C GLU A 18 6.46 -5.22 5.67
N GLU A 19 5.54 -5.95 5.04
CA GLU A 19 5.55 -6.28 3.61
C GLU A 19 4.77 -5.25 2.78
N ALA A 20 4.52 -4.05 3.35
CA ALA A 20 3.86 -2.95 2.64
C ALA A 20 4.64 -2.46 1.44
N LEU A 21 3.94 -2.31 0.32
CA LEU A 21 4.51 -1.72 -0.87
C LEU A 21 4.61 -0.21 -0.71
N LEU A 22 3.53 0.44 -0.26
CA LEU A 22 3.49 1.89 -0.07
C LEU A 22 3.72 2.25 1.40
N PRO A 23 4.41 3.38 1.67
CA PRO A 23 4.58 3.87 3.03
C PRO A 23 3.22 4.27 3.60
N TYR A 24 2.74 3.48 4.56
CA TYR A 24 1.43 3.69 5.18
C TYR A 24 1.60 4.36 6.55
N PRO A 25 0.79 5.37 6.90
CA PRO A 25 0.87 6.02 8.21
C PRO A 25 0.67 5.01 9.35
N GLY A 26 1.44 5.17 10.41
CA GLY A 26 1.51 4.17 11.46
C GLY A 26 0.23 4.01 12.29
N ASN A 27 -0.67 4.99 12.20
CA ASN A 27 -1.89 5.16 12.97
C ASN A 27 -3.18 4.72 12.23
N ILE A 28 -3.07 4.11 11.05
CA ILE A 28 -4.23 3.71 10.23
C ILE A 28 -4.33 2.19 10.15
N TYR A 29 -5.55 1.66 10.16
CA TYR A 29 -5.85 0.24 9.94
C TYR A 29 -5.29 -0.25 8.58
N SER A 30 -4.41 -1.24 8.61
CA SER A 30 -3.81 -1.84 7.40
C SER A 30 -4.74 -2.70 6.55
N GLY A 31 -6.02 -2.89 6.93
CA GLY A 31 -6.96 -3.72 6.16
C GLY A 31 -7.19 -3.19 4.74
N TYR A 32 -7.44 -1.89 4.62
CA TYR A 32 -7.67 -1.23 3.33
C TYR A 32 -6.43 -1.20 2.44
N ARG A 33 -5.23 -1.21 3.03
CA ARG A 33 -3.96 -1.33 2.29
C ARG A 33 -3.93 -2.60 1.45
N ILE A 34 -4.33 -3.75 2.02
CA ILE A 34 -4.29 -5.03 1.30
C ILE A 34 -5.25 -5.02 0.11
N LEU A 35 -6.44 -4.43 0.26
CA LEU A 35 -7.38 -4.26 -0.86
C LEU A 35 -6.77 -3.38 -1.96
N GLN A 36 -6.24 -2.22 -1.57
CA GLN A 36 -5.61 -1.29 -2.50
C GLN A 36 -4.45 -1.94 -3.27
N GLU A 37 -3.56 -2.66 -2.58
CA GLU A 37 -2.43 -3.36 -3.20
C GLU A 37 -2.92 -4.48 -4.12
N TYR A 38 -3.95 -5.24 -3.74
CA TYR A 38 -4.50 -6.31 -4.57
C TYR A 38 -5.10 -5.79 -5.89
N PHE A 39 -5.87 -4.70 -5.83
CA PHE A 39 -6.44 -4.12 -7.05
C PHE A 39 -5.35 -3.49 -7.92
N CYS A 40 -4.41 -2.75 -7.33
CA CYS A 40 -3.39 -2.01 -8.07
C CYS A 40 -2.25 -2.88 -8.62
N PHE A 41 -1.82 -3.90 -7.87
CA PHE A 41 -0.66 -4.74 -8.22
C PHE A 41 -0.76 -6.15 -7.60
N PRO A 42 -1.68 -7.00 -8.12
CA PRO A 42 -1.93 -8.34 -7.55
C PRO A 42 -0.69 -9.25 -7.56
N GLU A 43 0.27 -9.01 -8.44
CA GLU A 43 1.52 -9.77 -8.54
C GLU A 43 2.35 -9.76 -7.25
N SER A 44 2.20 -8.74 -6.39
CA SER A 44 2.88 -8.72 -5.08
C SER A 44 2.45 -9.85 -4.15
N PHE A 45 1.27 -10.45 -4.37
CA PHE A 45 0.75 -11.56 -3.58
C PHE A 45 1.07 -12.94 -4.19
N LEU A 46 1.78 -12.98 -5.33
CA LEU A 46 2.19 -14.22 -6.00
C LEU A 46 3.55 -14.74 -5.52
N PHE A 47 4.06 -14.18 -4.43
CA PHE A 47 5.29 -14.59 -3.79
C PHE A 47 4.99 -15.61 -2.68
N PHE A 48 5.88 -16.59 -2.54
CA PHE A 48 5.86 -17.53 -1.44
C PHE A 48 7.27 -17.80 -0.94
N HIS A 49 7.37 -18.05 0.36
CA HIS A 49 8.60 -18.41 1.04
C HIS A 49 8.54 -19.87 1.46
N LEU A 50 9.65 -20.57 1.24
CA LEU A 50 9.90 -21.87 1.85
C LEU A 50 10.79 -21.63 3.07
N ALA A 51 10.16 -21.52 4.25
CA ALA A 51 10.86 -21.18 5.48
C ALA A 51 10.83 -22.36 6.47
N GLY A 52 11.98 -22.66 7.08
CA GLY A 52 12.13 -23.78 8.01
C GLY A 52 12.21 -25.15 7.31
N GLY A 53 11.97 -26.22 8.08
CA GLY A 53 12.00 -27.60 7.61
C GLY A 53 13.25 -28.36 8.05
N ASP A 54 13.08 -29.67 8.27
CA ASP A 54 14.17 -30.57 8.62
C ASP A 54 14.89 -31.02 7.35
N TRP A 55 15.74 -30.14 6.84
CA TRP A 55 16.56 -30.43 5.66
C TRP A 55 17.74 -31.33 6.06
N PRO A 56 18.08 -32.32 5.23
CA PRO A 56 19.17 -33.24 5.52
C PRO A 56 20.51 -32.48 5.56
N LYS A 57 21.28 -32.68 6.63
CA LYS A 57 22.67 -32.22 6.68
C LYS A 57 23.49 -33.03 5.67
N GLN A 58 24.02 -32.35 4.66
CA GLN A 58 24.83 -33.00 3.63
C GLN A 58 26.30 -32.94 4.03
N PRO A 59 27.04 -34.07 3.95
CA PRO A 59 28.45 -34.12 4.34
C PRO A 59 29.37 -33.34 3.38
N MET A 60 28.90 -33.08 2.16
CA MET A 60 29.61 -32.29 1.15
C MET A 60 28.74 -31.14 0.66
N ALA A 61 29.39 -30.10 0.12
CA ALA A 61 28.70 -29.00 -0.52
C ALA A 61 27.87 -29.50 -1.72
N VAL A 62 26.58 -29.16 -1.74
CA VAL A 62 25.66 -29.52 -2.81
C VAL A 62 25.53 -28.35 -3.77
N SER A 63 25.82 -28.58 -5.05
CA SER A 63 25.73 -27.56 -6.11
C SER A 63 24.32 -27.42 -6.70
N SER A 64 23.46 -28.43 -6.55
CA SER A 64 22.08 -28.38 -7.04
C SER A 64 21.16 -29.31 -6.26
N PHE A 65 19.90 -28.92 -6.13
CA PHE A 65 18.84 -29.75 -5.56
C PHE A 65 17.55 -29.57 -6.36
N LYS A 66 16.60 -30.49 -6.17
CA LYS A 66 15.29 -30.44 -6.82
C LYS A 66 14.20 -30.37 -5.75
N LEU A 67 13.29 -29.42 -5.92
CA LEU A 67 12.04 -29.38 -5.17
C LEU A 67 10.94 -30.05 -5.98
N HIS A 68 10.24 -30.98 -5.35
CA HIS A 68 9.11 -31.68 -5.95
C HIS A 68 7.83 -31.23 -5.23
N PHE A 69 6.98 -30.49 -5.94
CA PHE A 69 5.64 -30.13 -5.45
C PHE A 69 4.68 -31.27 -5.79
N CYS A 70 4.19 -31.96 -4.76
CA CYS A 70 3.25 -33.07 -4.91
C CYS A 70 1.83 -32.56 -4.61
N PHE A 71 0.98 -32.53 -5.62
CA PHE A 71 -0.40 -32.10 -5.51
C PHE A 71 -1.34 -33.29 -5.34
N GLU A 72 -2.42 -33.12 -4.58
CA GLU A 72 -3.46 -34.13 -4.40
C GLU A 72 -4.33 -34.29 -5.65
N ARG A 73 -4.43 -33.23 -6.46
CA ARG A 73 -5.20 -33.18 -7.71
C ARG A 73 -4.25 -33.04 -8.90
N PRO A 74 -4.61 -33.62 -10.06
CA PRO A 74 -3.85 -33.40 -11.29
C PRO A 74 -3.90 -31.92 -11.68
N LEU A 75 -2.81 -31.42 -12.24
CA LEU A 75 -2.78 -30.07 -12.80
C LEU A 75 -3.71 -29.96 -14.02
N PRO A 76 -4.36 -28.81 -14.25
CA PRO A 76 -5.22 -28.62 -15.41
C PRO A 76 -4.44 -28.86 -16.73
N PRO A 77 -5.04 -29.52 -17.73
CA PRO A 77 -4.35 -29.83 -19.00
C PRO A 77 -3.97 -28.56 -19.79
N SER A 78 -4.62 -27.43 -19.54
CA SER A 78 -4.30 -26.13 -20.13
C SER A 78 -3.08 -25.45 -19.50
N LEU A 79 -2.59 -25.93 -18.35
CA LEU A 79 -1.48 -25.31 -17.63
C LEU A 79 -0.16 -25.59 -18.37
N LYS A 80 0.49 -24.52 -18.83
CA LYS A 80 1.83 -24.58 -19.43
C LYS A 80 2.86 -24.05 -18.45
N ILE A 81 3.65 -24.95 -17.87
CA ILE A 81 4.77 -24.57 -17.00
C ILE A 81 5.98 -24.25 -17.89
N ARG A 82 6.44 -23.00 -17.84
CA ARG A 82 7.62 -22.53 -18.56
C ARG A 82 8.82 -22.43 -17.59
N GLN A 83 10.03 -22.31 -18.13
CA GLN A 83 11.25 -22.17 -17.30
C GLN A 83 11.26 -20.87 -16.49
N ASP A 84 10.58 -19.83 -16.97
CA ASP A 84 10.41 -18.53 -16.34
C ASP A 84 9.19 -18.47 -15.39
N ALA A 85 8.50 -19.58 -15.14
CA ALA A 85 7.34 -19.64 -14.24
C ALA A 85 7.71 -19.44 -12.76
N PHE A 86 8.94 -19.77 -12.39
CA PHE A 86 9.48 -19.53 -11.05
C PHE A 86 10.77 -18.73 -11.17
N MET A 87 10.79 -17.56 -10.53
CA MET A 87 11.97 -16.72 -10.45
C MET A 87 12.38 -16.57 -8.99
N LEU A 88 13.68 -16.66 -8.74
CA LEU A 88 14.28 -16.40 -7.43
C LEU A 88 14.88 -15.00 -7.42
N ASN A 89 15.12 -14.45 -6.23
CA ASN A 89 15.72 -13.12 -6.05
C ASN A 89 14.90 -11.99 -6.71
N CYS A 90 13.57 -12.12 -6.65
CA CYS A 90 12.65 -11.08 -7.08
C CYS A 90 12.06 -10.39 -5.85
N VAL A 91 11.83 -9.09 -5.98
CA VAL A 91 11.17 -8.26 -4.97
C VAL A 91 10.25 -7.27 -5.69
N PRO A 92 9.04 -7.00 -5.19
CA PRO A 92 8.25 -5.89 -5.70
C PRO A 92 8.99 -4.56 -5.43
N ALA A 93 8.96 -3.65 -6.40
CA ALA A 93 9.60 -2.35 -6.29
C ALA A 93 8.59 -1.24 -6.60
N ILE A 94 8.66 -0.16 -5.82
CA ILE A 94 7.85 1.04 -5.98
C ILE A 94 8.71 2.19 -6.47
N ASN A 95 8.16 3.03 -7.35
CA ASN A 95 8.87 4.19 -7.84
C ASN A 95 8.70 5.39 -6.91
N LEU A 96 9.37 5.35 -5.75
CA LEU A 96 9.46 6.44 -4.79
C LEU A 96 10.92 6.73 -4.46
N PHE A 97 11.29 8.00 -4.45
CA PHE A 97 12.64 8.44 -4.11
C PHE A 97 12.61 9.77 -3.37
N HIS A 98 13.66 10.03 -2.57
CA HIS A 98 13.84 11.30 -1.90
C HIS A 98 14.29 12.37 -2.89
N HIS A 99 13.73 13.56 -2.75
CA HIS A 99 14.07 14.73 -3.54
C HIS A 99 13.93 15.98 -2.66
N ASP A 100 14.79 16.97 -2.84
CA ASP A 100 14.66 18.26 -2.16
C ASP A 100 14.01 19.28 -3.10
N SER A 101 13.17 20.16 -2.55
CA SER A 101 12.58 21.24 -3.33
C SER A 101 13.62 22.28 -3.72
N GLU A 102 13.34 23.02 -4.77
CA GLU A 102 13.97 24.34 -4.93
C GLU A 102 13.54 25.26 -3.75
N PRO A 103 14.41 26.16 -3.26
CA PRO A 103 14.09 27.00 -2.11
C PRO A 103 12.88 27.89 -2.35
N VAL A 104 11.96 27.90 -1.38
CA VAL A 104 10.78 28.77 -1.36
C VAL A 104 11.11 30.05 -0.59
N ALA A 105 11.06 31.20 -1.25
CA ALA A 105 11.28 32.49 -0.60
C ALA A 105 10.01 32.92 0.16
N LEU A 106 10.08 32.88 1.49
CA LEU A 106 8.99 33.25 2.38
C LEU A 106 9.05 34.74 2.72
N THR A 107 8.41 35.57 1.88
CA THR A 107 8.42 37.04 2.01
C THR A 107 7.28 37.59 2.87
N GLY A 108 6.27 36.77 3.19
CA GLY A 108 5.06 37.18 3.91
C GLY A 108 4.05 37.97 3.06
N GLN A 109 4.32 38.18 1.77
CA GLN A 109 3.42 38.91 0.86
C GLN A 109 2.32 38.01 0.26
N GLN A 110 2.53 36.70 0.29
CA GLN A 110 1.61 35.70 -0.26
C GLN A 110 1.11 34.78 0.86
N THR A 111 -0.15 34.37 0.76
CA THR A 111 -0.78 33.40 1.68
C THR A 111 -0.43 31.96 1.34
N GLU A 112 -0.18 31.67 0.06
CA GLU A 112 0.14 30.34 -0.47
C GLU A 112 1.37 30.44 -1.37
N TYR A 113 2.36 29.59 -1.12
CA TYR A 113 3.58 29.48 -1.89
C TYR A 113 3.57 28.17 -2.68
N PRO A 114 3.79 28.18 -4.01
CA PRO A 114 3.79 26.96 -4.80
C PRO A 114 4.99 26.07 -4.41
N LEU A 115 4.73 24.78 -4.23
CA LEU A 115 5.73 23.75 -3.97
C LEU A 115 5.89 22.88 -5.21
N ARG A 116 7.10 22.85 -5.76
CA ARG A 116 7.45 22.04 -6.94
C ARG A 116 8.73 21.26 -6.67
N ALA A 117 8.79 20.04 -7.18
CA ALA A 117 9.98 19.21 -7.11
C ALA A 117 11.12 19.78 -8.00
N SER A 118 10.79 20.27 -9.20
CA SER A 118 11.72 20.97 -10.08
C SER A 118 10.98 21.98 -10.96
N TYR A 119 11.52 23.20 -11.10
CA TYR A 119 11.00 24.20 -12.02
C TYR A 119 11.49 23.98 -13.46
N SER A 120 12.65 23.35 -13.62
CA SER A 120 13.21 23.02 -14.95
C SER A 120 12.48 21.85 -15.61
N HIS A 121 12.02 20.88 -14.82
CA HIS A 121 11.35 19.67 -15.32
C HIS A 121 10.05 19.39 -14.55
N PRO A 122 9.06 20.30 -14.59
CA PRO A 122 7.82 20.17 -13.82
C PRO A 122 7.04 18.90 -14.16
N ASP A 123 7.10 18.45 -15.42
CA ASP A 123 6.36 17.28 -15.89
C ASP A 123 7.10 15.94 -15.68
N SER A 124 8.28 15.97 -15.06
CA SER A 124 9.05 14.76 -14.77
C SER A 124 8.82 14.20 -13.38
N TYR A 125 8.27 15.01 -12.48
CA TYR A 125 8.21 14.70 -11.05
C TYR A 125 6.83 15.00 -10.49
N GLU A 126 6.39 14.16 -9.57
CA GLU A 126 5.17 14.36 -8.80
C GLU A 126 5.47 14.12 -7.33
N ILE A 127 4.99 15.03 -6.48
CA ILE A 127 5.22 14.97 -5.04
C ILE A 127 4.25 13.94 -4.46
N PHE A 128 4.81 12.90 -3.85
CA PHE A 128 4.06 11.85 -3.16
C PHE A 128 3.80 12.25 -1.70
N SER A 129 4.82 12.73 -0.99
CA SER A 129 4.69 13.22 0.38
C SER A 129 5.70 14.34 0.68
N VAL A 130 5.31 15.27 1.55
CA VAL A 130 6.24 16.21 2.18
C VAL A 130 6.76 15.58 3.46
N ASN A 131 8.07 15.46 3.60
CA ASN A 131 8.70 14.74 4.72
C ASN A 131 9.20 15.69 5.81
N ASN A 132 9.84 16.80 5.41
CA ASN A 132 10.40 17.79 6.32
C ASN A 132 10.38 19.19 5.69
N VAL A 133 10.17 20.22 6.51
CA VAL A 133 10.11 21.63 6.07
C VAL A 133 10.99 22.46 6.99
N GLU A 134 12.07 23.00 6.45
CA GLU A 134 13.07 23.77 7.18
C GLU A 134 13.25 25.16 6.57
N GLY A 135 13.15 26.19 7.40
CA GLY A 135 13.45 27.58 7.06
C GLY A 135 14.85 27.98 7.49
N TRP A 136 15.47 28.85 6.70
CA TRP A 136 16.70 29.55 7.05
C TRP A 136 16.44 31.05 7.00
N VAL A 137 16.53 31.69 8.17
CA VAL A 137 16.39 33.16 8.29
C VAL A 137 17.78 33.78 8.34
N GLU A 138 18.00 34.82 7.55
CA GLU A 138 19.25 35.58 7.60
C GLU A 138 19.47 36.23 8.97
N GLY A 139 20.66 36.02 9.53
CA GLY A 139 21.10 36.67 10.76
C GLY A 139 21.53 38.11 10.50
N PRO A 140 21.66 38.94 11.56
CA PRO A 140 22.05 40.35 11.44
C PRO A 140 23.45 40.56 10.79
N ASP A 141 24.34 39.57 10.83
CA ASP A 141 25.68 39.60 10.21
C ASP A 141 25.73 38.87 8.84
N GLY A 142 24.57 38.58 8.23
CA GLY A 142 24.44 37.90 6.94
C GLY A 142 24.15 36.38 7.03
N ARG A 143 24.08 35.73 5.86
CA ARG A 143 23.61 34.34 5.68
C ARG A 143 24.35 33.30 6.52
N ALA A 144 25.63 33.50 6.82
CA ALA A 144 26.49 32.50 7.48
C ALA A 144 26.21 32.28 8.98
N ARG A 145 25.47 33.19 9.64
CA ARG A 145 25.04 33.09 11.05
C ARG A 145 23.52 33.08 11.19
N GLY A 146 22.81 32.63 10.16
CA GLY A 146 21.36 32.48 10.18
C GLY A 146 20.89 31.41 11.16
N GLY A 147 19.60 31.46 11.49
CA GLY A 147 18.95 30.49 12.37
C GLY A 147 18.14 29.47 11.59
N THR A 148 18.34 28.18 11.85
CA THR A 148 17.49 27.10 11.32
C THR A 148 16.16 27.08 12.05
N ARG A 149 15.07 26.95 11.29
CA ARG A 149 13.70 26.91 11.78
C ARG A 149 13.02 25.66 11.24
N VAL A 150 12.47 24.84 12.11
CA VAL A 150 11.76 23.62 11.70
C VAL A 150 10.26 23.87 11.78
N TYR A 151 9.55 23.63 10.68
CA TYR A 151 8.10 23.81 10.61
C TYR A 151 7.40 22.46 10.79
N GLN A 152 6.42 22.42 11.70
CA GLN A 152 5.61 21.22 11.93
C GLN A 152 4.32 21.24 11.08
N PRO A 153 3.81 20.08 10.63
CA PRO A 153 2.51 20.02 9.96
C PRO A 153 1.42 20.53 10.90
N PHE A 154 0.54 21.40 10.42
CA PHE A 154 -0.56 21.95 11.21
C PHE A 154 -1.50 20.84 11.74
N GLU A 155 -1.76 19.83 10.92
CA GLU A 155 -2.62 18.68 11.26
C GLU A 155 -2.00 17.73 12.30
N SER A 156 -0.75 17.93 12.71
CA SER A 156 -0.10 17.11 13.75
C SER A 156 -0.65 17.37 15.16
N PHE A 157 -1.38 18.47 15.37
CA PHE A 157 -1.90 18.92 16.68
C PHE A 157 -0.85 19.03 17.80
N GLN A 158 0.45 19.06 17.48
CA GLN A 158 1.54 19.25 18.45
C GLN A 158 1.53 20.64 19.11
N HIS A 159 0.64 21.53 18.67
CA HIS A 159 0.41 22.87 19.19
C HIS A 159 0.28 22.96 20.72
N GLN A 160 -0.33 21.95 21.34
CA GLN A 160 -0.56 21.92 22.79
C GLN A 160 0.71 21.58 23.58
N ILE A 161 1.58 20.75 23.00
CA ILE A 161 2.83 20.29 23.64
C ILE A 161 3.92 21.36 23.51
N GLU A 162 4.01 22.04 22.36
CA GLU A 162 5.06 23.05 22.14
C GLU A 162 4.83 24.34 22.92
N ARG A 163 3.56 24.77 23.09
CA ARG A 163 3.22 25.91 23.96
C ARG A 163 3.60 25.66 25.42
N ALA A 164 3.48 24.43 25.91
CA ALA A 164 3.87 24.06 27.26
C ALA A 164 5.40 24.08 27.47
N ASN A 165 6.17 23.85 26.40
CA ASN A 165 7.64 23.82 26.41
C ASN A 165 8.30 25.16 26.04
N GLY A 166 7.53 26.24 25.83
CA GLY A 166 8.05 27.56 25.48
C GLY A 166 8.72 27.63 24.09
N ARG A 167 8.42 26.67 23.19
CA ARG A 167 8.98 26.66 21.84
C ARG A 167 8.22 27.59 20.89
N LEU A 168 8.93 28.13 19.91
CA LEU A 168 8.38 28.94 18.82
C LEU A 168 7.40 28.11 18.00
N ALA A 169 6.16 28.58 17.92
CA ALA A 169 5.07 27.92 17.20
C ALA A 169 5.21 28.14 15.68
N LEU A 170 5.84 27.20 14.98
CA LEU A 170 6.08 27.27 13.54
C LEU A 170 5.37 26.12 12.83
N TYR A 171 4.40 26.45 11.98
CA TYR A 171 3.59 25.46 11.30
C TYR A 171 3.49 25.70 9.82
N TYR A 172 3.29 24.61 9.08
CA TYR A 172 2.92 24.68 7.68
C TYR A 172 1.64 23.89 7.43
N ARG A 173 0.89 24.29 6.42
CA ARG A 173 -0.25 23.58 5.88
C ARG A 173 0.01 23.28 4.41
N LEU A 174 -0.07 22.01 4.04
CA LEU A 174 0.01 21.58 2.65
C LEU A 174 -1.39 21.58 2.04
N ARG A 175 -1.55 22.24 0.90
CA ARG A 175 -2.76 22.20 0.09
C ARG A 175 -2.45 21.51 -1.24
N VAL A 176 -3.29 20.55 -1.60
CA VAL A 176 -3.20 19.80 -2.86
C VAL A 176 -4.41 20.15 -3.72
N ARG A 177 -4.18 20.47 -4.99
CA ARG A 177 -5.23 20.73 -5.99
C ARG A 177 -4.94 19.92 -7.24
N GLU A 178 -5.98 19.60 -8.00
CA GLU A 178 -5.80 19.11 -9.36
C GLU A 178 -5.15 20.21 -10.21
N ALA A 179 -4.13 19.84 -10.98
CA ALA A 179 -3.47 20.78 -11.87
C ALA A 179 -4.44 21.27 -12.96
N VAL A 180 -4.32 22.52 -13.40
CA VAL A 180 -5.26 23.13 -14.36
C VAL A 180 -5.25 22.41 -15.71
N ASN A 181 -4.13 21.78 -16.08
CA ASN A 181 -4.00 20.96 -17.28
C ASN A 181 -4.60 19.54 -17.13
N GLY A 182 -5.09 19.16 -15.94
CA GLY A 182 -5.57 17.82 -15.62
C GLY A 182 -4.46 16.78 -15.44
N GLU A 183 -3.18 17.18 -15.48
CA GLU A 183 -2.03 16.28 -15.39
C GLU A 183 -1.34 16.38 -14.03
N GLY A 184 -1.90 15.65 -13.06
CA GLY A 184 -1.33 15.52 -11.72
C GLY A 184 -1.81 16.57 -10.74
N PHE A 185 -1.03 16.74 -9.68
CA PHE A 185 -1.39 17.62 -8.57
C PHE A 185 -0.46 18.82 -8.44
N GLU A 186 -1.07 19.97 -8.13
CA GLU A 186 -0.38 21.17 -7.69
C GLU A 186 -0.37 21.23 -6.17
N HIS A 187 0.81 21.46 -5.61
CA HIS A 187 1.03 21.57 -4.17
C HIS A 187 1.33 23.02 -3.81
N SER A 188 0.70 23.53 -2.77
CA SER A 188 1.04 24.83 -2.18
C SER A 188 1.20 24.72 -0.66
N LEU A 189 2.08 25.55 -0.13
CA LEU A 189 2.36 25.66 1.29
C LEU A 189 1.84 26.98 1.82
N SER A 190 1.14 26.93 2.95
CA SER A 190 0.82 28.09 3.78
C SER A 190 1.56 27.97 5.09
N PHE A 191 2.16 29.07 5.56
CA PHE A 191 2.95 29.09 6.78
C PHE A 191 2.22 29.88 7.87
N VAL A 192 2.37 29.43 9.11
CA VAL A 192 1.89 30.12 10.31
C VAL A 192 3.08 30.24 11.25
N ARG A 193 3.55 31.47 11.49
CA ARG A 193 4.68 31.75 12.38
C ARG A 193 4.20 32.47 13.64
N GLY A 194 4.53 31.94 14.82
CA GLY A 194 4.16 32.54 16.11
C GLY A 194 4.90 33.83 16.44
N ASP A 195 6.04 34.07 15.78
CA ASP A 195 6.95 35.20 15.90
C ASP A 195 6.89 36.13 14.68
N GLU A 196 5.76 36.14 13.96
CA GLU A 196 5.58 36.88 12.70
C GLU A 196 6.12 38.33 12.80
N ARG A 197 5.92 38.99 13.95
CA ARG A 197 6.39 40.36 14.23
C ARG A 197 7.91 40.55 14.20
N GLU A 198 8.68 39.53 14.54
CA GLU A 198 10.16 39.60 14.64
C GLU A 198 10.86 39.31 13.31
N VAL A 199 10.13 38.69 12.37
CA VAL A 199 10.62 38.24 11.06
C VAL A 199 10.02 39.08 9.92
N VAL A 200 9.16 40.06 10.22
CA VAL A 200 8.64 41.00 9.21
C VAL A 200 9.80 41.69 8.48
N GLY A 201 9.82 41.58 7.16
CA GLY A 201 10.83 42.22 6.31
C GLY A 201 12.19 41.51 6.26
N LYS A 202 12.33 40.34 6.88
CA LYS A 202 13.49 39.46 6.70
C LYS A 202 13.18 38.41 5.63
N ASP A 203 14.14 38.17 4.75
CA ASP A 203 14.05 37.07 3.80
C ASP A 203 14.33 35.74 4.50
N GLU A 204 13.41 34.81 4.31
CA GLU A 204 13.51 33.44 4.82
C GLU A 204 13.46 32.48 3.64
N ALA A 205 14.48 31.64 3.51
CA ALA A 205 14.54 30.60 2.49
C ALA A 205 14.08 29.28 3.10
N VAL A 206 12.98 28.72 2.60
CA VAL A 206 12.44 27.44 3.06
C VAL A 206 12.87 26.34 2.10
N SER A 207 13.50 25.30 2.62
CA SER A 207 13.81 24.05 1.93
C SER A 207 12.85 22.96 2.38
N VAL A 208 12.38 22.15 1.43
CA VAL A 208 11.41 21.09 1.68
C VAL A 208 11.97 19.78 1.19
N THR A 209 12.20 18.83 2.10
CA THR A 209 12.52 17.46 1.72
C THR A 209 11.23 16.71 1.47
N MET A 210 11.13 16.05 0.31
CA MET A 210 9.94 15.35 -0.15
C MET A 210 10.26 13.96 -0.67
N THR A 211 9.24 13.13 -0.77
CA THR A 211 9.26 11.89 -1.53
C THR A 211 8.55 12.15 -2.85
N CYS A 212 9.19 11.78 -3.96
CA CYS A 212 8.69 12.00 -5.31
C CYS A 212 8.57 10.70 -6.10
N THR A 213 7.83 10.78 -7.20
CA THR A 213 7.72 9.75 -8.24
C THR A 213 7.88 10.36 -9.64
N ASN A 214 8.10 9.54 -10.67
CA ASN A 214 8.38 10.02 -12.04
C ASN A 214 7.16 10.16 -12.97
N ARG A 215 5.97 10.43 -12.42
CA ARG A 215 4.71 10.53 -13.20
C ARG A 215 4.55 9.36 -14.19
N GLU A 216 4.03 9.63 -15.38
CA GLU A 216 3.83 8.65 -16.46
C GLU A 216 5.13 8.21 -17.15
N ARG A 217 6.27 8.88 -16.91
CA ARG A 217 7.54 8.50 -17.57
C ARG A 217 7.98 7.10 -17.16
N ALA A 218 7.73 6.71 -15.91
CA ALA A 218 8.05 5.37 -15.42
C ALA A 218 7.30 4.27 -16.18
N ALA A 219 6.04 4.51 -16.55
CA ALA A 219 5.21 3.54 -17.27
C ALA A 219 5.66 3.32 -18.73
N GLN A 220 6.47 4.23 -19.28
CA GLN A 220 7.01 4.11 -20.65
C GLN A 220 8.18 3.13 -20.74
N LEU A 221 8.79 2.77 -19.60
CA LEU A 221 9.86 1.80 -19.53
C LEU A 221 9.36 0.40 -19.92
N LYS A 222 10.24 -0.36 -20.56
CA LYS A 222 10.02 -1.74 -20.97
C LYS A 222 10.62 -2.72 -19.96
N VAL A 223 10.31 -4.00 -20.16
CA VAL A 223 10.92 -5.10 -19.40
C VAL A 223 12.43 -5.12 -19.70
N GLY A 224 13.25 -5.05 -18.65
CA GLY A 224 14.70 -5.03 -18.73
C GLY A 224 15.35 -3.64 -18.64
N ASP A 225 14.59 -2.55 -18.76
CA ASP A 225 15.16 -1.19 -18.76
C ASP A 225 15.68 -0.77 -17.37
N ILE A 226 15.08 -1.27 -16.29
CA ILE A 226 15.53 -1.00 -14.91
C ILE A 226 16.66 -1.98 -14.57
N CYS A 227 17.87 -1.65 -15.00
CA CYS A 227 19.04 -2.54 -14.89
C CYS A 227 20.29 -1.90 -14.25
N VAL A 228 20.15 -0.67 -13.75
CA VAL A 228 21.29 0.09 -13.22
C VAL A 228 21.61 -0.37 -11.78
N PRO A 229 22.86 -0.80 -11.50
CA PRO A 229 23.28 -1.12 -10.14
C PRO A 229 23.47 0.15 -9.30
N THR A 230 23.35 0.02 -7.98
CA THR A 230 23.63 1.12 -7.05
C THR A 230 25.00 0.96 -6.40
N ASN A 231 25.58 2.05 -5.88
CA ASN A 231 26.90 2.04 -5.24
C ASN A 231 27.02 1.06 -4.05
N ALA A 232 25.88 0.65 -3.48
CA ALA A 232 25.82 -0.30 -2.36
C ALA A 232 25.75 -1.77 -2.80
N THR A 233 25.67 -2.07 -4.09
CA THR A 233 25.45 -3.43 -4.61
C THR A 233 26.76 -4.09 -5.04
N PRO A 234 27.01 -5.37 -4.67
CA PRO A 234 28.17 -6.10 -5.16
C PRO A 234 28.17 -6.28 -6.69
N ASN A 235 29.34 -6.19 -7.31
CA ASN A 235 29.52 -6.22 -8.77
C ASN A 235 29.09 -7.52 -9.48
N PHE A 236 28.79 -8.60 -8.73
CA PHE A 236 28.39 -9.89 -9.29
C PHE A 236 26.86 -10.03 -9.46
N PHE A 237 26.07 -9.07 -8.99
CA PHE A 237 24.62 -9.06 -9.22
C PHE A 237 24.26 -8.31 -10.49
N THR A 238 23.32 -8.86 -11.25
CA THR A 238 22.70 -8.20 -12.40
C THR A 238 21.26 -7.86 -12.07
N PHE A 239 20.83 -6.63 -12.38
CA PHE A 239 19.48 -6.16 -12.11
C PHE A 239 18.69 -6.08 -13.41
N ARG A 240 17.40 -6.40 -13.34
CA ARG A 240 16.43 -6.17 -14.40
C ARG A 240 15.02 -6.20 -13.82
N ASN A 241 14.12 -5.35 -14.30
CA ASN A 241 12.70 -5.54 -14.04
C ASN A 241 12.15 -6.70 -14.88
N ILE A 242 11.33 -7.55 -14.25
CA ILE A 242 10.68 -8.71 -14.89
C ILE A 242 9.30 -8.38 -15.46
N THR A 243 8.66 -7.35 -14.91
CA THR A 243 7.37 -6.81 -15.35
C THR A 243 7.55 -5.38 -15.84
N ARG A 244 6.60 -4.93 -16.67
CA ARG A 244 6.53 -3.52 -17.05
C ARG A 244 6.07 -2.70 -15.84
N PRO A 245 6.68 -1.54 -15.55
CA PRO A 245 6.15 -0.65 -14.52
C PRO A 245 4.69 -0.28 -14.81
N THR A 246 3.89 -0.25 -13.75
CA THR A 246 2.49 0.14 -13.83
C THR A 246 2.36 1.64 -14.09
N ARG A 247 1.20 2.06 -14.60
CA ARG A 247 0.85 3.48 -14.76
C ARG A 247 0.64 4.14 -13.41
N SER A 248 0.80 5.47 -13.35
CA SER A 248 0.43 6.21 -12.15
C SER A 248 -1.10 6.20 -12.01
N LEU A 249 -1.60 5.84 -10.83
CA LEU A 249 -3.03 5.82 -10.52
C LEU A 249 -3.32 6.98 -9.56
N ARG A 250 -3.97 8.02 -10.06
CA ARG A 250 -4.30 9.22 -9.27
C ARG A 250 -5.69 9.10 -8.64
N PRO A 251 -5.86 9.42 -7.35
CA PRO A 251 -7.21 9.51 -6.78
C PRO A 251 -7.94 10.72 -7.38
N VAL A 252 -9.26 10.62 -7.53
CA VAL A 252 -10.09 11.76 -7.90
C VAL A 252 -10.29 12.62 -6.64
N LEU A 253 -9.87 13.89 -6.69
CA LEU A 253 -10.01 14.85 -5.58
C LEU A 253 -11.38 15.54 -5.58
N ASP A 254 -12.45 14.77 -5.78
CA ASP A 254 -13.82 15.28 -5.77
C ASP A 254 -14.56 14.90 -4.49
N GLY A 255 -15.85 15.26 -4.42
CA GLY A 255 -16.77 14.92 -3.34
C GLY A 255 -16.82 13.43 -2.99
N SER A 256 -16.48 12.55 -3.94
CA SER A 256 -16.51 11.10 -3.73
C SER A 256 -15.48 10.68 -2.70
N LEU A 257 -14.29 11.30 -2.67
CA LEU A 257 -13.22 10.94 -1.73
C LEU A 257 -13.61 11.21 -0.27
N GLN A 258 -14.31 12.31 0.00
CA GLN A 258 -14.85 12.54 1.34
C GLN A 258 -15.91 11.50 1.70
N TRP A 259 -16.76 11.10 0.76
CA TRP A 259 -17.71 10.00 0.98
C TRP A 259 -17.02 8.64 1.17
N MET A 260 -15.95 8.34 0.42
CA MET A 260 -15.12 7.14 0.60
C MET A 260 -14.58 7.10 2.03
N LEU A 261 -14.03 8.22 2.50
CA LEU A 261 -13.47 8.36 3.83
C LEU A 261 -14.56 8.24 4.91
N ILE A 262 -15.68 8.96 4.77
CA ILE A 262 -16.82 8.87 5.70
C ILE A 262 -17.33 7.43 5.77
N SER A 263 -17.59 6.79 4.63
CA SER A 263 -18.01 5.38 4.59
C SER A 263 -16.99 4.47 5.27
N SER A 264 -15.69 4.64 4.98
CA SER A 264 -14.64 3.82 5.59
C SER A 264 -14.56 3.94 7.12
N MET A 265 -14.90 5.11 7.67
CA MET A 265 -14.92 5.38 9.13
C MET A 265 -16.26 5.06 9.79
N SER A 266 -17.37 5.15 9.04
CA SER A 266 -18.74 4.94 9.55
C SER A 266 -19.21 3.49 9.39
N LEU A 267 -18.45 2.65 8.69
CA LEU A 267 -18.80 1.25 8.47
C LEU A 267 -18.74 0.49 9.79
N ASN A 268 -19.90 0.36 10.43
CA ASN A 268 -20.09 -0.67 11.43
C ASN A 268 -19.79 -2.04 10.79
N TYR A 269 -18.96 -2.84 11.44
CA TYR A 269 -18.55 -4.19 11.02
C TYR A 269 -19.71 -5.07 10.53
N VAL A 270 -20.92 -4.85 11.06
CA VAL A 270 -22.16 -5.54 10.69
C VAL A 270 -22.67 -5.17 9.28
N SER A 271 -22.45 -3.93 8.81
CA SER A 271 -22.91 -3.48 7.50
C SER A 271 -22.12 -4.13 6.35
N LEU A 272 -20.83 -4.43 6.56
CA LEU A 272 -19.97 -5.14 5.59
C LEU A 272 -20.41 -6.58 5.30
N LEU A 273 -21.33 -7.12 6.11
CA LEU A 273 -21.81 -8.50 5.99
C LEU A 273 -22.96 -8.63 4.99
N SER A 274 -23.33 -7.54 4.32
CA SER A 274 -24.26 -7.54 3.18
C SER A 274 -23.47 -7.52 1.85
N PRO A 275 -23.97 -8.20 0.80
CA PRO A 275 -23.25 -8.31 -0.47
C PRO A 275 -23.09 -6.95 -1.15
N ASP A 276 -24.11 -6.09 -1.06
CA ASP A 276 -24.08 -4.75 -1.64
C ASP A 276 -23.04 -3.86 -0.97
N ALA A 277 -22.99 -3.83 0.36
CA ALA A 277 -22.02 -3.03 1.09
C ALA A 277 -20.58 -3.49 0.82
N LEU A 278 -20.33 -4.81 0.82
CA LEU A 278 -19.01 -5.35 0.49
C LEU A 278 -18.61 -4.95 -0.94
N THR A 279 -19.52 -5.08 -1.89
CA THR A 279 -19.27 -4.71 -3.30
C THR A 279 -18.96 -3.22 -3.44
N GLN A 280 -19.68 -2.34 -2.73
CA GLN A 280 -19.41 -0.91 -2.72
C GLN A 280 -18.00 -0.63 -2.17
N VAL A 281 -17.64 -1.22 -1.04
CA VAL A 281 -16.30 -1.05 -0.45
C VAL A 281 -15.21 -1.55 -1.40
N LEU A 282 -15.39 -2.69 -2.05
CA LEU A 282 -14.41 -3.19 -3.02
C LEU A 282 -14.25 -2.26 -4.23
N ARG A 283 -15.35 -1.64 -4.73
CA ARG A 283 -15.29 -0.66 -5.82
C ARG A 283 -14.56 0.61 -5.42
N THR A 284 -14.77 1.07 -4.20
CA THR A 284 -14.13 2.27 -3.64
C THR A 284 -12.60 2.17 -3.69
N TRP A 285 -12.04 0.99 -3.43
CA TRP A 285 -10.60 0.76 -3.40
C TRP A 285 -10.02 0.24 -4.73
N ASP A 286 -10.84 0.13 -5.77
CA ASP A 286 -10.42 -0.27 -7.11
C ASP A 286 -10.03 0.95 -7.96
N PHE A 287 -8.84 1.48 -7.68
CA PHE A 287 -8.29 2.61 -8.44
C PHE A 287 -8.09 2.31 -9.93
N PRO A 288 -7.63 1.13 -10.37
CA PRO A 288 -7.51 0.83 -11.79
C PRO A 288 -8.81 0.99 -12.58
N ALA A 289 -9.96 0.63 -11.99
CA ALA A 289 -11.26 0.78 -12.62
C ALA A 289 -11.65 2.25 -12.90
N LEU A 290 -11.11 3.21 -12.15
CA LEU A 290 -11.36 4.65 -12.39
C LEU A 290 -10.64 5.17 -13.64
N HIS A 291 -9.53 4.52 -14.03
CA HIS A 291 -8.63 5.00 -15.08
C HIS A 291 -8.63 4.15 -16.35
N ASP A 292 -9.19 2.93 -16.32
CA ASP A 292 -9.27 2.05 -17.50
C ASP A 292 -10.60 1.32 -17.57
N LYS A 293 -11.29 1.48 -18.71
CA LYS A 293 -12.56 0.83 -19.01
C LYS A 293 -12.45 -0.70 -19.04
N GLN A 294 -11.33 -1.26 -19.47
CA GLN A 294 -11.12 -2.71 -19.46
C GLN A 294 -11.00 -3.24 -18.03
N ALA A 295 -10.21 -2.56 -17.20
CA ALA A 295 -10.11 -2.85 -15.78
C ALA A 295 -11.47 -2.71 -15.07
N GLU A 296 -12.23 -1.64 -15.38
CA GLU A 296 -13.58 -1.41 -14.87
C GLU A 296 -14.52 -2.57 -15.22
N GLN A 297 -14.53 -3.01 -16.48
CA GLN A 297 -15.37 -4.13 -16.91
C GLN A 297 -14.96 -5.45 -16.25
N ALA A 298 -13.66 -5.72 -16.14
CA ALA A 298 -13.15 -6.92 -15.49
C ALA A 298 -13.53 -6.94 -13.99
N SER A 299 -13.36 -5.81 -13.30
CA SER A 299 -13.76 -5.65 -11.91
C SER A 299 -15.27 -5.78 -11.73
N ARG A 300 -16.07 -5.10 -12.56
CA ARG A 300 -17.54 -5.20 -12.52
C ARG A 300 -18.00 -6.63 -12.72
N LYS A 301 -17.37 -7.38 -13.64
CA LYS A 301 -17.65 -8.80 -13.86
C LYS A 301 -17.30 -9.62 -12.61
N ARG A 302 -16.11 -9.42 -12.05
CA ARG A 302 -15.64 -10.10 -10.83
C ARG A 302 -16.59 -9.89 -9.66
N LEU A 303 -16.97 -8.64 -9.41
CA LEU A 303 -17.87 -8.26 -8.32
C LEU A 303 -19.30 -8.75 -8.54
N ALA A 304 -19.80 -8.75 -9.78
CA ALA A 304 -21.09 -9.37 -10.11
C ALA A 304 -21.09 -10.90 -9.93
N GLY A 305 -19.92 -11.53 -9.86
CA GLY A 305 -19.77 -12.94 -9.52
C GLY A 305 -20.04 -13.27 -8.05
N ILE A 306 -20.11 -12.28 -7.17
CA ILE A 306 -20.47 -12.46 -5.75
C ILE A 306 -22.00 -12.51 -5.67
N GLU A 307 -22.57 -13.70 -5.55
CA GLU A 307 -24.02 -13.88 -5.58
C GLU A 307 -24.65 -13.76 -4.19
N ARG A 308 -23.95 -14.23 -3.16
CA ARG A 308 -24.51 -14.28 -1.80
C ARG A 308 -23.41 -14.25 -0.74
N ILE A 309 -23.70 -13.58 0.37
CA ILE A 309 -22.92 -13.66 1.60
C ILE A 309 -23.86 -14.00 2.76
N GLU A 310 -23.48 -15.00 3.55
CA GLU A 310 -24.17 -15.35 4.80
C GLU A 310 -23.19 -15.19 5.95
N THR A 311 -23.56 -14.47 7.00
CA THR A 311 -22.69 -14.36 8.18
C THR A 311 -23.40 -14.86 9.42
N VAL A 312 -22.72 -15.71 10.16
CA VAL A 312 -23.21 -16.28 11.42
C VAL A 312 -22.21 -16.06 12.54
N PRO A 313 -22.66 -15.77 13.78
CA PRO A 313 -21.77 -15.76 14.94
C PRO A 313 -21.27 -17.18 15.23
N VAL A 314 -20.01 -17.30 15.65
CA VAL A 314 -19.38 -18.57 16.02
C VAL A 314 -18.51 -18.36 17.24
N ASP A 315 -18.64 -19.23 18.23
CA ASP A 315 -17.77 -19.25 19.41
C ASP A 315 -16.66 -20.29 19.22
N ARG A 316 -15.41 -19.95 19.54
CA ARG A 316 -14.26 -20.88 19.51
C ARG A 316 -13.43 -20.75 20.78
N LEU A 317 -12.84 -21.88 21.19
CA LEU A 317 -11.78 -21.90 22.19
C LEU A 317 -10.45 -21.59 21.54
N ILE A 318 -9.87 -20.44 21.87
CA ILE A 318 -8.55 -20.02 21.40
C ILE A 318 -7.65 -19.92 22.65
N ARG A 319 -6.59 -20.74 22.70
CA ARG A 319 -5.69 -20.83 23.86
C ARG A 319 -6.41 -21.09 25.19
N GLY A 320 -7.51 -21.84 25.16
CA GLY A 320 -8.30 -22.18 26.35
C GLY A 320 -9.35 -21.14 26.76
N MET A 321 -9.44 -20.00 26.05
CA MET A 321 -10.48 -18.98 26.32
C MET A 321 -11.58 -19.01 25.26
N PRO A 322 -12.87 -18.89 25.67
CA PRO A 322 -13.98 -18.77 24.72
C PRO A 322 -13.96 -17.37 24.09
N VAL A 323 -13.68 -17.32 22.80
CA VAL A 323 -13.70 -16.10 22.00
C VAL A 323 -14.90 -16.17 21.06
N ARG A 324 -15.66 -15.07 20.98
CA ARG A 324 -16.74 -14.93 20.01
C ARG A 324 -16.20 -14.30 18.72
N GLY A 325 -16.53 -14.89 17.59
CA GLY A 325 -16.17 -14.40 16.27
C GLY A 325 -17.34 -14.47 15.30
N LEU A 326 -17.07 -14.06 14.06
CA LEU A 326 -18.01 -14.22 12.95
C LEU A 326 -17.45 -15.20 11.93
N LYS A 327 -18.36 -15.92 11.26
CA LYS A 327 -18.05 -16.73 10.09
C LYS A 327 -18.89 -16.23 8.92
N SER A 328 -18.22 -15.72 7.89
CA SER A 328 -18.84 -15.32 6.64
C SER A 328 -18.65 -16.41 5.58
N ARG A 329 -19.75 -16.77 4.92
CA ARG A 329 -19.81 -17.71 3.81
C ARG A 329 -20.12 -16.94 2.55
N LEU A 330 -19.17 -16.89 1.65
CA LEU A 330 -19.29 -16.21 0.38
C LEU A 330 -19.59 -17.23 -0.71
N PHE A 331 -20.63 -16.99 -1.51
CA PHE A 331 -21.00 -17.83 -2.65
C PHE A 331 -20.63 -17.07 -3.93
N VAL A 332 -19.69 -17.63 -4.68
CA VAL A 332 -19.06 -16.95 -5.81
C VAL A 332 -19.08 -17.83 -7.04
N ARG A 333 -19.34 -17.22 -8.20
CA ARG A 333 -19.24 -17.87 -9.50
C ARG A 333 -17.83 -17.72 -10.07
N GLN A 334 -17.12 -18.82 -10.29
CA GLN A 334 -15.75 -18.81 -10.82
C GLN A 334 -15.66 -18.23 -12.23
N SER A 335 -16.68 -18.39 -13.08
CA SER A 335 -16.70 -17.83 -14.45
C SER A 335 -16.64 -16.29 -14.51
N ALA A 336 -16.84 -15.61 -13.38
CA ALA A 336 -16.63 -14.17 -13.23
C ALA A 336 -15.15 -13.77 -13.08
N PHE A 337 -14.27 -14.72 -12.75
CA PHE A 337 -12.84 -14.53 -12.46
C PHE A 337 -11.97 -15.04 -13.63
N GLY A 338 -10.68 -14.71 -13.61
CA GLY A 338 -9.72 -15.22 -14.60
C GLY A 338 -9.46 -16.73 -14.49
N GLY A 339 -9.80 -17.34 -13.35
CA GLY A 339 -9.66 -18.77 -13.09
C GLY A 339 -9.79 -19.09 -11.60
N GLU A 340 -9.59 -20.36 -11.23
CA GLU A 340 -9.64 -20.81 -9.83
C GLU A 340 -8.58 -20.11 -8.96
N GLY A 341 -7.37 -19.90 -9.49
CA GLY A 341 -6.29 -19.22 -8.78
C GLY A 341 -6.59 -17.75 -8.45
N ASP A 342 -7.23 -17.03 -9.39
CA ASP A 342 -7.67 -15.64 -9.18
C ASP A 342 -8.76 -15.57 -8.10
N LEU A 343 -9.71 -16.50 -8.12
CA LEU A 343 -10.74 -16.63 -7.07
C LEU A 343 -10.11 -16.96 -5.70
N TYR A 344 -9.14 -17.87 -5.66
CA TYR A 344 -8.46 -18.24 -4.42
C TYR A 344 -7.64 -17.07 -3.85
N LEU A 345 -6.93 -16.33 -4.70
CA LEU A 345 -6.19 -15.13 -4.28
C LEU A 345 -7.15 -14.05 -3.75
N PHE A 346 -8.24 -13.78 -4.48
CA PHE A 346 -9.30 -12.87 -4.03
C PHE A 346 -9.86 -13.27 -2.66
N GLY A 347 -10.18 -14.55 -2.46
CA GLY A 347 -10.64 -15.08 -1.18
C GLY A 347 -9.60 -14.92 -0.07
N THR A 348 -8.31 -15.10 -0.38
CA THR A 348 -7.21 -14.90 0.57
C THR A 348 -7.11 -13.44 1.00
N VAL A 349 -7.12 -12.51 0.05
CA VAL A 349 -7.14 -11.06 0.30
C VAL A 349 -8.35 -10.68 1.16
N LEU A 350 -9.53 -11.20 0.84
CA LEU A 350 -10.74 -10.92 1.60
C LEU A 350 -10.68 -11.49 3.02
N ALA A 351 -10.11 -12.68 3.22
CA ALA A 351 -9.93 -13.26 4.54
C ALA A 351 -9.02 -12.38 5.42
N HIS A 352 -7.92 -11.88 4.86
CA HIS A 352 -7.03 -10.95 5.56
C HIS A 352 -7.74 -9.62 5.86
N PHE A 353 -8.41 -9.03 4.88
CA PHE A 353 -9.17 -7.78 5.07
C PHE A 353 -10.21 -7.91 6.21
N LEU A 354 -11.05 -8.95 6.18
CA LEU A 354 -12.08 -9.17 7.20
C LEU A 354 -11.48 -9.47 8.58
N SER A 355 -10.36 -10.18 8.65
CA SER A 355 -9.67 -10.43 9.93
C SER A 355 -9.09 -9.15 10.56
N LEU A 356 -8.64 -8.20 9.73
CA LEU A 356 -8.11 -6.92 10.20
C LEU A 356 -9.20 -5.94 10.61
N TYR A 357 -10.42 -6.15 10.09
CA TYR A 357 -11.60 -5.36 10.45
C TYR A 357 -12.36 -5.92 11.66
N ALA A 358 -12.07 -7.16 12.08
CA ALA A 358 -12.67 -7.74 13.28
C ALA A 358 -12.40 -6.88 14.51
N SER A 359 -13.42 -6.70 15.35
CA SER A 359 -13.32 -5.93 16.60
C SER A 359 -12.23 -6.49 17.53
N VAL A 360 -11.77 -5.68 18.47
CA VAL A 360 -10.86 -6.09 19.53
C VAL A 360 -11.40 -7.36 20.21
N ASN A 361 -10.55 -8.39 20.35
CA ASN A 361 -10.88 -9.70 20.92
C ASN A 361 -11.96 -10.50 20.15
N ALA A 362 -12.12 -10.27 18.85
CA ALA A 362 -12.93 -11.12 17.98
C ALA A 362 -12.07 -11.71 16.85
N PHE A 363 -12.52 -12.84 16.30
CA PHE A 363 -11.95 -13.40 15.08
C PHE A 363 -12.98 -13.39 13.94
N HIS A 364 -12.47 -13.43 12.71
CA HIS A 364 -13.27 -13.66 11.52
C HIS A 364 -12.82 -14.93 10.80
N LEU A 365 -13.79 -15.70 10.32
CA LEU A 365 -13.58 -16.86 9.46
C LEU A 365 -14.26 -16.63 8.12
N LEU A 366 -13.51 -16.86 7.05
CA LEU A 366 -14.06 -16.83 5.70
C LEU A 366 -14.13 -18.25 5.12
N GLU A 367 -15.30 -18.60 4.61
CA GLU A 367 -15.52 -19.77 3.74
C GLU A 367 -15.98 -19.25 2.37
N VAL A 368 -15.29 -19.63 1.29
CA VAL A 368 -15.70 -19.29 -0.08
C VAL A 368 -16.19 -20.55 -0.77
N TYR A 369 -17.46 -20.55 -1.16
CA TYR A 369 -18.11 -21.59 -1.94
C TYR A 369 -18.10 -21.21 -3.40
N ASN A 370 -17.42 -22.01 -4.20
CA ASN A 370 -17.42 -21.87 -5.64
C ASN A 370 -18.65 -22.58 -6.22
N LEU A 371 -19.53 -21.83 -6.87
CA LEU A 371 -20.79 -22.34 -7.39
C LEU A 371 -20.63 -23.20 -8.65
N ASP A 372 -19.52 -23.05 -9.38
CA ASP A 372 -19.30 -23.75 -10.65
C ASP A 372 -18.74 -25.16 -10.41
N ASN A 373 -17.74 -25.30 -9.52
CA ASN A 373 -17.13 -26.61 -9.20
C ASN A 373 -17.61 -27.21 -7.86
N LYS A 374 -18.44 -26.49 -7.08
CA LYS A 374 -18.96 -26.87 -5.76
C LYS A 374 -17.90 -27.07 -4.67
N GLU A 375 -16.69 -26.56 -4.88
CA GLU A 375 -15.63 -26.60 -3.87
C GLU A 375 -15.81 -25.51 -2.81
N CYS A 376 -15.30 -25.79 -1.61
CA CYS A 376 -15.33 -24.89 -0.48
C CYS A 376 -13.89 -24.61 -0.02
N TYR A 377 -13.44 -23.38 -0.23
CA TYR A 377 -12.16 -22.89 0.27
C TYR A 377 -12.36 -22.34 1.67
N ARG A 378 -11.46 -22.70 2.59
CA ARG A 378 -11.52 -22.28 4.00
C ARG A 378 -10.17 -21.72 4.39
N TRP A 379 -10.19 -20.55 5.02
CA TRP A 379 -8.98 -19.95 5.59
C TRP A 379 -8.97 -20.17 7.11
N PRO A 380 -7.79 -20.47 7.70
CA PRO A 380 -7.67 -20.62 9.13
C PRO A 380 -7.94 -19.30 9.85
N VAL A 381 -8.12 -19.35 11.18
CA VAL A 381 -8.20 -18.14 12.01
C VAL A 381 -6.91 -17.36 11.83
N GLN A 382 -7.03 -16.20 11.20
CA GLN A 382 -5.95 -15.22 11.10
C GLN A 382 -5.93 -14.42 12.41
N ALA A 383 -4.74 -14.16 12.95
CA ALA A 383 -4.62 -13.21 14.05
C ALA A 383 -4.97 -11.82 13.50
N GLY A 384 -5.99 -11.17 14.07
CA GLY A 384 -6.29 -9.77 13.76
C GLY A 384 -5.17 -8.84 14.24
N GLN A 385 -5.31 -7.54 13.96
CA GLN A 385 -4.37 -6.51 14.41
C GLN A 385 -4.30 -6.38 15.95
N HIS A 386 -5.36 -6.78 16.64
CA HIS A 386 -5.43 -6.72 18.09
C HIS A 386 -5.02 -8.08 18.66
N SER A 387 -4.00 -8.08 19.52
CA SER A 387 -3.62 -9.27 20.26
C SER A 387 -4.84 -9.81 20.99
N MET A 388 -5.22 -11.05 20.69
CA MET A 388 -6.10 -11.80 21.57
C MET A 388 -5.29 -12.09 22.83
N MET A 389 -5.43 -11.21 23.83
CA MET A 389 -4.93 -11.50 25.19
C MET A 389 -5.63 -12.73 25.72
#